data_AF-A0A832L4G2-F1
#
_entry.id   AF-A0A832L4G2-F1
#
_cell.length_a   1.000
_cell.length_b   1.000
_cell.length_c   1.000
_cell.angle_alpha   90.00
_cell.angle_beta   90.00
_cell.angle_gamma   90.00
#
_symmetry.space_group_name_H-M   'P 1'
#
loop_
_entity.id
_entity.type
_entity.pdbx_description
1 polymer ?
#
loop_
_entity_poly.entity_id
_entity_poly.type
_entity_poly.pdbx_seq_one_letter_code
_entity_poly.pdbx_strand_id
1 'polypeptide(L)'
;MHFHNNGNLFPLYLDIRYSFNAQSLVPFFAGAGGIMLDFSELDDTRIFINPSAGIRYVAANRTAMTFSTGLMVITGGPNARKSFINFKLGMELKRKSL
;
A
#
# COMPACT_ATOMS: atom_id res chain seq x y z
N MET A 1 9.22 -11.66 -1.02
CA MET A 1 8.74 -12.69 -1.96
C MET A 1 8.15 -13.81 -1.14
N HIS A 2 6.82 -13.92 -1.06
CA HIS A 2 6.17 -15.07 -0.42
C HIS A 2 6.05 -16.17 -1.47
N PHE A 3 6.88 -17.21 -1.36
CA PHE A 3 6.77 -18.41 -2.19
C PHE A 3 5.83 -19.38 -1.48
N HIS A 4 4.60 -19.50 -1.98
CA HIS A 4 3.75 -20.67 -1.78
C HIS A 4 3.43 -21.21 -3.17
N ASN A 5 4.08 -22.32 -3.51
CA ASN A 5 3.65 -23.34 -4.47
C ASN A 5 3.15 -22.86 -5.86
N ASN A 6 4.07 -22.72 -6.83
CA ASN A 6 3.85 -22.72 -8.29
C ASN A 6 2.81 -21.77 -8.95
N GLY A 7 2.02 -20.99 -8.20
CA GLY A 7 1.14 -19.96 -8.74
C GLY A 7 1.88 -18.63 -8.88
N ASN A 8 2.21 -18.23 -10.11
CA ASN A 8 2.84 -16.94 -10.35
C ASN A 8 1.76 -15.85 -10.25
N LEU A 9 1.53 -15.34 -9.03
CA LEU A 9 0.51 -14.32 -8.77
C LEU A 9 0.93 -12.99 -9.40
N PHE A 10 0.22 -12.53 -10.44
CA PHE A 10 0.43 -11.19 -11.01
C PHE A 10 -0.45 -10.17 -10.29
N PRO A 11 0.14 -9.20 -9.56
CA PRO A 11 -0.63 -8.19 -8.85
C PRO A 11 -0.96 -7.03 -9.79
N LEU A 12 -2.25 -6.84 -10.07
CA LEU A 12 -2.74 -5.54 -10.54
C LEU A 12 -3.08 -4.70 -9.31
N TYR A 13 -2.33 -3.63 -9.06
CA TYR A 13 -2.53 -2.77 -7.89
C TYR A 13 -2.84 -1.33 -8.27
N LEU A 14 -3.68 -0.68 -7.47
CA LEU A 14 -4.02 0.73 -7.53
C LEU A 14 -3.82 1.34 -6.15
N ASP A 15 -3.20 2.52 -6.07
CA ASP A 15 -3.04 3.30 -4.85
C ASP A 15 -3.50 4.73 -5.13
N ILE A 16 -4.45 5.20 -4.32
CA ILE A 16 -4.98 6.55 -4.40
C ILE A 16 -4.69 7.25 -3.07
N ARG A 17 -4.19 8.48 -3.15
CA ARG A 17 -3.92 9.31 -1.98
C ARG A 17 -4.53 10.70 -2.13
N TYR A 18 -5.20 11.14 -1.07
CA TYR A 18 -5.63 12.51 -0.89
C TYR A 18 -4.83 13.16 0.24
N SER A 19 -3.99 14.13 -0.11
CA SER A 19 -3.17 14.89 0.84
C SER A 19 -3.78 16.26 1.12
N PHE A 20 -3.82 16.63 2.39
CA PHE A 20 -4.22 17.99 2.79
C PHE A 20 -3.13 19.00 2.46
N ASN A 21 -3.51 20.27 2.27
CA ASN A 21 -2.53 21.32 2.04
C ASN A 21 -1.93 21.76 3.39
N ALA A 22 -0.65 21.43 3.61
CA ALA A 22 0.13 21.84 4.78
C ALA A 22 1.61 21.93 4.41
N GLN A 23 2.38 22.73 5.16
CA GLN A 23 3.75 23.09 4.74
C GLN A 23 4.82 22.08 5.17
N SER A 24 4.83 21.67 6.44
CA SER A 24 5.83 20.74 6.99
C SER A 24 5.24 19.41 7.42
N LEU A 25 3.99 19.39 7.89
CA LEU A 25 3.31 18.20 8.36
C LEU A 25 2.00 18.02 7.58
N VAL A 26 2.02 17.12 6.61
CA VAL A 26 0.97 16.89 5.63
C VAL A 26 0.20 15.63 5.99
N PRO A 27 -0.97 15.74 6.65
CA PRO A 27 -1.85 14.60 6.82
C PRO A 27 -2.41 14.14 5.47
N PHE A 28 -2.75 12.87 5.36
CA PHE A 28 -3.38 12.31 4.17
C PHE A 28 -4.26 11.11 4.50
N PHE A 29 -5.23 10.86 3.61
CA PHE A 29 -5.93 9.59 3.49
C PHE A 29 -5.43 8.88 2.24
N ALA A 30 -5.35 7.56 2.29
CA ALA A 30 -4.98 6.75 1.15
C ALA A 30 -5.78 5.43 1.11
N GLY A 31 -6.06 4.95 -0.08
CA GLY A 31 -6.67 3.66 -0.32
C GLY A 31 -5.84 2.91 -1.35
N ALA A 32 -5.33 1.74 -0.97
CA ALA A 32 -4.73 0.82 -1.93
C ALA A 32 -5.64 -0.38 -2.12
N GLY A 33 -5.67 -0.92 -3.32
CA GLY A 33 -6.39 -2.16 -3.61
C GLY A 33 -5.82 -2.85 -4.83
N GLY A 34 -6.19 -4.10 -5.02
CA GLY A 34 -5.71 -4.85 -6.16
C GLY A 34 -6.23 -6.27 -6.21
N ILE A 35 -5.92 -6.92 -7.32
CA ILE A 35 -6.27 -8.30 -7.60
C ILE A 35 -4.96 -9.07 -7.74
N MET A 36 -4.87 -10.19 -7.04
CA MET A 36 -3.81 -11.18 -7.16
C MET A 36 -4.39 -12.32 -7.97
N LEU A 37 -4.04 -12.38 -9.26
CA LEU A 37 -4.51 -13.40 -10.19
C LEU A 37 -3.65 -14.66 -10.06
N ASP A 38 -4.27 -15.80 -9.77
CA ASP A 38 -3.62 -17.10 -9.92
C ASP A 38 -4.01 -17.69 -11.29
N PHE A 39 -3.05 -17.74 -12.22
CA PHE A 39 -3.28 -18.28 -13.56
C PHE A 39 -3.32 -19.81 -13.60
N SER A 40 -2.95 -20.48 -12.51
CA SER A 40 -2.98 -21.94 -12.39
C SER A 40 -4.35 -22.41 -11.92
N GLU A 41 -5.04 -21.59 -11.12
CA GLU A 41 -6.36 -21.87 -10.55
C GLU A 41 -7.15 -20.57 -10.39
N LEU A 42 -7.94 -20.21 -11.42
CA LEU A 42 -8.66 -18.93 -11.47
C LEU A 42 -9.63 -18.71 -10.29
N ASP A 43 -10.09 -19.79 -9.65
CA ASP A 43 -10.95 -19.77 -8.47
C ASP A 43 -10.24 -19.29 -7.19
N ASP A 44 -8.89 -19.26 -7.15
CA ASP A 44 -8.10 -18.69 -6.05
C ASP A 44 -7.69 -17.23 -6.30
N THR A 45 -8.41 -16.52 -7.19
CA THR A 45 -8.22 -15.07 -7.36
C THR A 45 -8.52 -14.35 -6.06
N ARG A 46 -7.56 -13.54 -5.58
CA ARG A 46 -7.70 -12.78 -4.32
C ARG A 46 -7.77 -11.30 -4.59
N ILE A 47 -8.66 -10.63 -3.89
CA ILE A 47 -8.82 -9.18 -3.92
C ILE A 47 -8.35 -8.64 -2.58
N PHE A 48 -7.59 -7.55 -2.60
CA PHE A 48 -7.25 -6.82 -1.39
C PHE A 48 -7.68 -5.37 -1.48
N ILE A 49 -8.05 -4.82 -0.32
CA ILE A 49 -8.27 -3.39 -0.11
C ILE A 49 -7.55 -2.96 1.17
N ASN A 50 -7.09 -1.72 1.21
CA ASN A 50 -6.30 -1.16 2.29
C ASN A 50 -6.57 0.33 2.42
N PRO A 51 -7.72 0.72 3.03
CA PRO A 51 -7.90 2.07 3.54
C PRO A 51 -6.86 2.38 4.61
N SER A 52 -6.27 3.55 4.53
CA SER A 52 -5.18 4.00 5.39
C SER A 52 -5.20 5.51 5.59
N ALA A 53 -4.59 5.95 6.69
CA ALA A 53 -4.36 7.34 7.00
C ALA A 53 -2.91 7.51 7.46
N GLY A 54 -2.35 8.69 7.23
CA GLY A 54 -0.96 8.93 7.56
C GLY A 54 -0.58 10.39 7.59
N ILE A 55 0.69 10.61 7.88
CA ILE A 55 1.33 11.91 7.96
C ILE A 55 2.62 11.86 7.15
N ARG A 56 2.84 12.88 6.32
CA ARG A 56 4.10 13.15 5.63
C ARG A 56 4.76 14.37 6.26
N TYR A 57 5.94 14.17 6.84
CA TYR A 57 6.80 15.24 7.31
C TYR A 57 7.77 15.66 6.20
N VAL A 58 7.84 16.94 5.86
CA VAL A 58 8.76 17.51 4.88
C VAL A 58 9.77 18.39 5.60
N ALA A 59 11.03 17.95 5.61
CA ALA A 59 12.13 18.69 6.20
C ALA A 59 12.64 19.79 5.23
N ALA A 60 13.25 20.83 5.80
CA ALA A 60 13.76 21.99 5.04
C ALA A 60 14.79 21.63 3.97
N ASN A 61 15.52 20.52 4.15
CA ASN A 61 16.48 19.97 3.20
C ASN A 61 15.83 19.19 2.04
N ARG A 62 14.52 19.35 1.80
CA ARG A 62 13.74 18.62 0.78
C ARG A 62 13.76 17.10 0.94
N THR A 63 14.04 16.61 2.15
CA THR A 63 13.80 15.22 2.53
C THR A 63 12.38 15.11 3.06
N ALA A 64 11.65 14.07 2.68
CA ALA A 64 10.35 13.79 3.26
C ALA A 64 10.32 12.41 3.92
N MET A 65 9.71 12.33 5.09
CA MET A 65 9.39 11.08 5.76
C MET A 65 7.87 10.90 5.76
N THR A 66 7.41 9.68 5.53
CA THR A 66 5.98 9.35 5.50
C THR A 66 5.73 8.19 6.43
N PHE A 67 4.73 8.32 7.29
CA PHE A 67 4.21 7.24 8.12
C PHE A 67 2.72 7.09 7.87
N SER A 68 2.24 5.86 7.72
CA SER A 68 0.82 5.56 7.63
C SER A 68 0.46 4.25 8.31
N THR A 69 -0.76 4.18 8.79
CA THR A 69 -1.39 2.95 9.24
C THR A 69 -2.67 2.70 8.46
N GLY A 70 -3.03 1.44 8.25
CA GLY A 70 -4.21 1.06 7.51
C GLY A 70 -4.77 -0.29 7.90
N LEU A 71 -5.98 -0.55 7.45
CA LEU A 71 -6.66 -1.83 7.62
C LEU A 71 -6.65 -2.56 6.29
N MET A 72 -5.75 -3.53 6.13
CA MET A 72 -5.73 -4.38 4.95
C MET A 72 -6.75 -5.50 5.12
N VAL A 73 -7.62 -5.66 4.13
CA VAL A 73 -8.57 -6.77 4.04
C VAL A 73 -8.27 -7.53 2.76
N ILE A 74 -8.12 -8.85 2.85
CA ILE A 74 -7.92 -9.75 1.72
C ILE A 74 -9.09 -10.74 1.69
N THR A 75 -9.71 -10.90 0.53
CA THR A 75 -10.85 -11.79 0.30
C THR A 75 -10.69 -12.56 -1.01
N GLY A 76 -11.26 -13.76 -1.12
CA GLY A 76 -11.14 -14.65 -2.29
C GLY A 76 -10.34 -15.92 -1.97
N GLY A 77 -10.59 -16.97 -2.74
CA GLY A 77 -10.05 -18.32 -2.54
C GLY A 77 -10.81 -19.20 -1.56
N PRO A 78 -10.39 -20.47 -1.36
CA PRO A 78 -11.07 -21.45 -0.51
C PRO A 78 -11.07 -21.11 0.99
N ASN A 79 -10.37 -20.07 1.40
CA ASN A 79 -10.19 -19.68 2.80
C ASN A 79 -10.66 -18.25 3.05
N ALA A 80 -11.45 -18.11 4.12
CA ALA A 80 -12.17 -16.91 4.53
C ALA A 80 -11.35 -15.61 4.61
N ARG A 81 -12.07 -14.49 4.57
CA ARG A 81 -11.59 -13.10 4.73
C ARG A 81 -10.52 -12.99 5.82
N LYS A 82 -9.37 -12.41 5.47
CA LYS A 82 -8.30 -12.05 6.41
C LYS A 82 -8.22 -10.54 6.55
N SER A 83 -7.91 -10.04 7.74
CA SER A 83 -7.77 -8.61 8.01
C SER A 83 -6.57 -8.33 8.90
N PHE A 84 -5.78 -7.33 8.53
CA PHE A 84 -4.51 -7.00 9.17
C PHE A 84 -4.39 -5.49 9.34
N ILE A 85 -3.93 -5.04 10.50
CA ILE A 85 -3.43 -3.68 10.67
C ILE A 85 -2.03 -3.65 10.06
N ASN A 86 -1.76 -2.68 9.20
CA ASN A 86 -0.45 -2.51 8.59
C ASN A 86 0.14 -1.14 8.92
N PHE A 87 1.46 -1.08 9.02
CA PHE A 87 2.22 0.15 9.19
C PHE A 87 3.18 0.29 8.01
N LYS A 88 3.25 1.49 7.43
CA LYS A 88 4.17 1.81 6.33
C LYS A 88 5.04 3.00 6.73
N LEU A 89 6.33 2.87 6.51
CA LEU A 89 7.33 3.93 6.64
C LEU A 89 7.98 4.17 5.29
N GLY A 90 8.10 5.42 4.88
CA GLY A 90 8.70 5.83 3.62
C GLY A 90 9.60 7.04 3.77
N MET A 91 10.62 7.12 2.93
CA MET A 91 11.55 8.25 2.87
C MET A 91 11.75 8.65 1.41
N GLU A 92 11.72 9.95 1.14
CA GLU A 92 11.96 10.55 -0.16
C GLU A 92 13.16 11.51 -0.05
N LEU A 93 14.19 11.26 -0.84
CA LEU A 93 15.41 12.07 -0.90
C LEU A 93 15.48 12.77 -2.26
N LYS A 94 15.30 14.10 -2.30
CA LYS A 94 15.60 14.87 -3.50
C LYS A 94 17.08 15.22 -3.53
N ARG A 95 17.88 14.45 -4.27
CA ARG A 95 19.29 14.78 -4.54
C ARG A 95 19.34 16.08 -5.35
N LYS A 96 20.13 17.05 -4.91
CA LYS A 96 20.45 18.25 -5.70
C LYS A 96 21.28 17.77 -6.89
N SER A 97 20.76 17.89 -8.12
CA SER A 97 21.64 17.83 -9.30
C SER A 97 22.45 19.13 -9.28
N LEU A 98 23.77 18.98 -9.20
CA LEU A 98 24.74 20.06 -9.44
C LEU A 98 24.76 20.40 -10.93
#